data_AF-A0AAC8ZHL0-F1
#
_entry.id   AF-A0AAC8ZHL0-F1
#
_cell.length_a   1.000
_cell.length_b   1.000
_cell.length_c   1.000
_cell.angle_alpha   90.00
_cell.angle_beta   90.00
_cell.angle_gamma   90.00
#
_symmetry.space_group_name_H-M   'P 1'
#
loop_
_entity.id
_entity.type
_entity.pdbx_description
1 polymer ?
#
loop_
_entity_poly.entity_id
_entity_poly.type
_entity_poly.pdbx_seq_one_letter_code
_entity_poly.pdbx_strand_id
1 'polypeptide(L)' 'MEVKTVSRGNSLALSLPKDDRFKKGQRWLLIPATDGESFTLVPKMENPYASKRDSKAMTEEWSDVNWSEVE' A
#
# COMPACT_ATOMS: atom_id res chain seq x y z
N MET A 1 -26.83 -2.76 6.74
CA MET A 1 -25.92 -2.72 5.57
C MET A 1 -25.50 -4.15 5.31
N GLU A 2 -25.76 -4.70 4.13
CA GLU A 2 -25.48 -6.11 3.82
C GLU A 2 -24.48 -6.17 2.65
N VAL A 3 -23.37 -6.88 2.84
CA VAL A 3 -22.38 -7.16 1.81
C VAL A 3 -22.68 -8.55 1.26
N LYS A 4 -22.81 -8.70 -0.05
CA LYS A 4 -23.09 -10.00 -0.69
C LYS A 4 -22.00 -10.38 -1.66
N THR A 5 -21.65 -11.66 -1.68
CA THR A 5 -20.84 -12.24 -2.75
C THR A 5 -21.68 -12.36 -4.02
N VAL A 6 -21.11 -11.96 -5.15
CA VAL A 6 -21.74 -12.03 -6.46
C VAL A 6 -20.74 -12.54 -7.48
N SER A 7 -21.19 -13.30 -8.46
CA SER A 7 -20.35 -13.67 -9.59
C SER A 7 -20.28 -12.52 -10.59
N ARG A 8 -19.07 -12.21 -11.07
CA ARG A 8 -18.82 -11.20 -12.11
C ARG A 8 -17.89 -11.77 -13.16
N GLY A 9 -18.47 -12.29 -14.24
CA GLY A 9 -17.72 -13.03 -15.27
C GLY A 9 -17.11 -14.29 -14.65
N ASN A 10 -15.77 -14.39 -14.70
CA ASN A 10 -15.03 -15.53 -14.13
C ASN A 10 -14.46 -15.24 -12.73
N SER A 11 -14.94 -14.19 -12.06
CA SER A 11 -14.42 -13.79 -10.74
C SER A 11 -15.54 -13.69 -9.72
N LEU A 12 -15.24 -14.06 -8.47
CA LEU A 12 -16.09 -13.77 -7.33
C LEU A 12 -15.83 -12.33 -6.86
N ALA A 13 -16.90 -11.56 -6.64
CA ALA A 13 -16.82 -10.17 -6.23
C ALA A 13 -17.72 -9.91 -5.01
N LEU A 14 -17.43 -8.83 -4.28
CA LEU A 14 -18.25 -8.35 -3.18
C LEU A 14 -19.07 -7.15 -3.66
N SER A 15 -20.39 -7.21 -3.47
CA SER A 15 -21.26 -6.06 -3.59
C SER A 15 -21.14 -5.23 -2.32
N LEU A 16 -20.61 -4.01 -2.47
CA LEU A 16 -20.47 -3.07 -1.37
C LEU A 16 -21.73 -2.21 -1.28
N PRO A 17 -22.17 -1.86 -0.06
CA PRO A 17 -23.31 -0.96 0.10
C PRO A 17 -22.97 0.42 -0.46
N LYS A 18 -24.01 1.16 -0.83
CA LYS A 18 -23.85 2.55 -1.30
C LYS A 18 -23.37 3.39 -0.12
N ASP A 19 -22.11 3.81 -0.18
CA ASP A 19 -21.42 4.54 0.88
C ASP A 19 -20.38 5.48 0.24
N ASP A 20 -20.31 6.72 0.71
CA ASP A 20 -19.43 7.75 0.15
C ASP A 20 -17.94 7.44 0.34
N ARG A 21 -17.62 6.49 1.22
CA ARG A 21 -16.25 5.97 1.42
C ARG A 21 -15.75 5.13 0.24
N PHE A 22 -16.65 4.55 -0.56
CA PHE A 22 -16.29 3.72 -1.71
C PHE A 22 -16.39 4.52 -3.01
N LYS A 23 -15.23 4.86 -3.61
CA LYS A 23 -15.18 5.59 -4.88
C LYS A 23 -14.87 4.67 -6.06
N LYS A 24 -15.49 4.93 -7.21
CA LYS A 24 -15.20 4.22 -8.46
C LYS A 24 -13.71 4.39 -8.82
N GLY A 25 -13.04 3.28 -9.14
CA GLY A 25 -11.62 3.27 -9.52
C GLY A 25 -10.64 3.21 -8.34
N GLN A 26 -11.12 3.27 -7.10
CA GLN A 26 -10.29 3.09 -5.91
C GLN A 26 -9.78 1.65 -5.81
N ARG A 27 -8.54 1.49 -5.34
CA ARG A 27 -7.93 0.18 -5.09
C ARG A 27 -7.96 -0.12 -3.59
N TRP A 28 -8.20 -1.37 -3.25
CA TRP A 28 -8.36 -1.84 -1.89
C TRP A 28 -7.54 -3.12 -1.68
N LEU A 29 -7.09 -3.32 -0.45
CA LEU A 29 -6.47 -4.56 0.01
C LEU A 29 -7.51 -5.33 0.82
N LEU A 30 -7.68 -6.61 0.48
CA LEU A 30 -8.51 -7.54 1.24
C LEU A 30 -7.59 -8.43 2.06
N ILE A 31 -7.71 -8.35 3.39
CA ILE A 31 -6.85 -9.06 4.34
C ILE A 31 -7.73 -10.06 5.09
N PRO A 32 -7.46 -11.37 5.00
CA PRO A 32 -8.18 -12.36 5.79
C PRO A 32 -7.82 -12.21 7.27
N ALA A 33 -8.82 -12.33 8.15
CA ALA A 33 -8.59 -12.42 9.58
C ALA A 33 -8.14 -13.85 9.97
N THR A 34 -7.71 -13.99 11.22
CA THR A 34 -7.23 -15.28 11.76
C THR A 34 -8.33 -16.30 11.99
N ASP A 35 -9.60 -15.88 11.99
CA ASP A 35 -10.77 -16.76 12.14
C ASP A 35 -11.10 -17.56 10.87
N GLY A 36 -10.50 -17.21 9.72
CA GLY A 36 -10.72 -17.87 8.43
C GLY A 36 -12.04 -17.51 7.76
N GLU A 37 -12.89 -16.71 8.39
CA GLU A 37 -14.23 -16.35 7.90
C GLU A 37 -14.39 -14.86 7.67
N SER A 38 -13.65 -14.04 8.42
CA SER A 38 -13.73 -12.59 8.35
C SER A 38 -12.64 -12.00 7.46
N PHE A 39 -12.95 -10.86 6.85
CA PHE A 39 -12.01 -10.11 6.03
C PHE A 39 -12.05 -8.63 6.40
N THR A 40 -10.87 -8.01 6.41
CA THR A 40 -10.72 -6.56 6.55
C THR A 40 -10.43 -5.95 5.18
N LEU A 41 -11.15 -4.88 4.84
CA LEU A 41 -10.95 -4.14 3.60
C LEU A 41 -10.27 -2.80 3.91
N VAL A 42 -9.06 -2.59 3.39
CA VAL A 42 -8.24 -1.39 3.66
C VAL A 42 -8.04 -0.59 2.37
N PRO A 43 -8.32 0.72 2.34
CA PRO A 43 -8.11 1.52 1.14
C PRO A 43 -6.62 1.65 0.87
N LYS A 44 -6.22 1.48 -0.40
CA LYS A 44 -4.82 1.71 -0.77
C LYS A 44 -4.51 3.20 -0.59
N MET A 45 -3.60 3.51 0.33
CA MET A 45 -3.08 4.86 0.51
C MET A 45 -2.15 5.23 -0.64
N GLU A 46 -2.12 6.52 -0.99
CA GLU A 46 -1.09 7.05 -1.88
C GLU A 46 0.28 6.92 -1.21
N ASN A 47 1.31 6.55 -1.97
CA ASN A 47 2.65 6.42 -1.44
C ASN A 47 3.21 7.84 -1.19
N PRO A 48 3.43 8.25 0.07
CA PRO A 48 3.92 9.59 0.37
C PRO A 48 5.36 9.82 -0.12
N TYR A 49 6.08 8.74 -0.45
CA TYR A 49 7.44 8.76 -0.98
C TYR A 49 7.51 8.61 -2.51
N ALA A 50 6.36 8.52 -3.19
CA ALA A 50 6.31 8.46 -4.65
C ALA A 50 6.38 9.84 -5.32
N SER A 51 6.49 10.93 -4.54
CA SER A 51 6.91 12.22 -5.07
C SER A 51 8.18 12.04 -5.88
N LYS A 52 8.21 12.61 -7.10
CA LYS A 52 9.40 12.61 -7.96
C LYS A 52 10.60 12.95 -7.09
N ARG A 53 11.62 12.09 -7.10
CA ARG A 53 12.93 12.45 -6.55
C ARG A 53 13.34 13.71 -7.29
N ASP A 54 13.22 14.87 -6.64
CA ASP A 54 14.12 15.97 -6.95
C ASP A 54 15.50 15.38 -6.68
N SER A 55 16.19 15.02 -7.75
CA SER A 55 17.54 14.47 -7.72
C SER A 55 18.47 15.60 -7.29
N LYS A 56 18.35 16.05 -6.05
CA LYS A 56 19.33 16.90 -5.43
C LYS A 56 20.54 16.00 -5.23
N ALA A 57 21.57 16.22 -6.05
CA ALA A 57 22.83 15.51 -5.93
C ALA A 57 23.31 15.69 -4.47
N MET A 58 23.30 14.60 -3.71
CA MET A 58 23.92 14.60 -2.39
C MET A 58 25.38 14.29 -2.63
N THR A 59 26.24 15.28 -2.42
CA THR A 59 27.69 15.07 -2.40
C THR A 59 27.99 14.25 -1.16
N GLU A 60 28.59 13.07 -1.34
CA GLU A 60 29.05 12.22 -0.23
C GLU A 60 30.23 12.93 0.47
N GLU A 61 30.01 13.47 1.68
CA GLU A 61 31.08 13.94 2.57
C GLU A 61 31.67 12.74 3.34
N TRP A 62 32.38 11.86 2.64
CA TRP A 62 33.38 11.04 3.32
C TRP A 62 34.63 11.92 3.49
N SER A 63 34.64 12.75 4.53
CA SER A 63 35.85 13.51 4.88
C SER A 63 36.93 12.52 5.31
N ASP A 64 37.86 12.25 4.39
CA ASP A 64 39.23 11.77 4.62
C ASP A 64 39.42 10.91 5.87
N VAL A 65 38.78 9.73 5.89
CA VAL A 65 39.09 8.72 6.92
C VAL A 65 40.50 8.21 6.66
N ASN A 66 41.47 8.79 7.36
CA ASN A 66 42.85 8.33 7.39
C ASN A 66 42.92 7.07 8.26
N TRP A 67 42.96 5.92 7.59
CA TRP A 67 43.25 4.63 8.23
C TRP A 67 44.76 4.49 8.45
N SER A 68 45.32 5.22 9.41
CA SER A 68 46.65 4.89 9.89
C SER A 68 46.56 3.56 10.64
N GLU A 69 47.07 2.48 10.02
CA GLU A 69 47.30 1.19 10.66
C GLU A 69 48.08 1.41 11.97
N VAL A 70 47.51 0.98 13.08
CA VAL A 70 48.21 0.87 14.35
C VAL A 70 48.95 -0.46 14.36
N GLU A 71 50.28 -0.39 14.38
CA GLU A 71 51.20 -1.53 14.53
C GLU A 71 51.20 -2.07 15.96
#